data_AF-A0A1I4JYS7-F1
#
_entry.id   AF-A0A1I4JYS7-F1
#
_cell.length_a   1.000
_cell.length_b   1.000
_cell.length_c   1.000
_cell.angle_alpha   90.00
_cell.angle_beta   90.00
_cell.angle_gamma   90.00
#
_symmetry.space_group_name_H-M   'P 1'
#
loop_
_entity.id
_entity.type
_entity.pdbx_description
1 polymer ?
#
loop_
_entity_poly.entity_id
_entity_poly.type
_entity_poly.pdbx_seq_one_letter_code
_entity_poly.pdbx_strand_id
1 'polypeptide(L)'
;MRRALIAALVVTLAMPAAAAPDPSRDVLWAALKTCVLAKRIADRTFPCLSVDLGDKDRPGSAVLRAPGEPTHIVVMPTDTVAGLEAPVLRGPRGAAYWRAALAARPFVSDALKGKLPPEAVGLAVNSARGRSQDQLHIHLDCIKPSVLAAVKAHARQIRGTWTRFPVPLAGDRFHAMRVPEAEAERFNPFAALRTLPGPRPDLHRTSFAAVATPPGDPEPGFLLLAYRAPSASAEDVMDHSCAVASGRGGA
;
A
#
# COMPACT_ATOMS: atom_id res chain seq x y z
N MET A 1 -8.51 37.25 -67.04
CA MET A 1 -9.07 37.25 -65.67
C MET A 1 -8.88 35.87 -65.07
N ARG A 2 -7.94 35.68 -64.12
CA ARG A 2 -7.74 34.41 -63.39
C ARG A 2 -7.86 34.72 -61.90
N ARG A 3 -8.92 34.24 -61.25
CA ARG A 3 -9.13 34.33 -59.80
C ARG A 3 -8.48 33.11 -59.16
N ALA A 4 -7.38 33.29 -58.43
CA ALA A 4 -6.82 32.26 -57.57
C ALA A 4 -7.51 32.33 -56.21
N LEU A 5 -8.28 31.30 -55.87
CA LEU A 5 -8.88 31.11 -54.55
C LEU A 5 -7.86 30.43 -53.65
N ILE A 6 -7.35 31.14 -52.64
CA ILE A 6 -6.55 30.56 -51.57
C ILE A 6 -7.53 30.05 -50.51
N ALA A 7 -7.71 28.73 -50.45
CA ALA A 7 -8.44 28.08 -49.37
C ALA A 7 -7.53 27.98 -48.14
N ALA A 8 -7.80 28.78 -47.11
CA ALA A 8 -7.14 28.67 -45.82
C ALA A 8 -7.74 27.49 -45.04
N LEU A 9 -7.00 26.40 -44.92
CA LEU A 9 -7.37 25.24 -44.12
C LEU A 9 -7.09 25.56 -42.64
N VAL A 10 -8.14 25.83 -41.87
CA VAL A 10 -8.07 26.00 -40.42
C VAL A 10 -8.04 24.60 -39.79
N VAL A 11 -6.87 24.18 -39.33
CA VAL A 11 -6.72 22.95 -38.53
C VAL A 11 -7.00 23.31 -37.06
N THR A 12 -8.18 22.96 -36.57
CA THR A 12 -8.51 23.06 -35.14
C THR A 12 -7.85 21.89 -34.40
N LEU A 13 -6.77 22.16 -33.67
CA LEU A 13 -6.24 21.21 -32.69
C LEU A 13 -7.23 21.11 -31.51
N ALA A 14 -8.02 20.04 -31.49
CA ALA A 14 -8.80 19.67 -30.31
C ALA A 14 -7.84 19.26 -29.19
N MET A 15 -7.63 20.13 -28.21
CA MET A 15 -6.94 19.76 -26.98
C MET A 15 -7.83 18.79 -26.19
N PRO A 16 -7.31 17.63 -25.75
CA PRO A 16 -8.11 16.71 -24.96
C PRO A 16 -8.46 17.38 -23.62
N ALA A 17 -9.75 17.45 -23.30
CA ALA A 17 -10.21 17.94 -22.02
C ALA A 17 -9.63 17.07 -20.91
N ALA A 18 -8.87 17.68 -19.99
CA ALA A 18 -8.47 17.01 -18.76
C ALA A 18 -9.76 16.64 -17.99
N ALA A 19 -9.90 15.36 -17.62
CA ALA A 19 -11.03 14.92 -16.80
C ALA A 19 -11.06 15.73 -15.50
N ALA A 20 -12.26 16.17 -15.10
CA ALA A 20 -12.43 16.88 -13.83
C ALA A 20 -12.04 15.97 -12.64
N PRO A 21 -11.49 16.52 -11.55
CA PRO A 21 -11.22 15.75 -10.33
C PRO A 21 -12.51 15.09 -9.84
N ASP A 22 -12.46 13.79 -9.54
CA ASP A 22 -13.57 13.05 -8.97
C ASP A 22 -13.53 13.19 -7.42
N PRO A 23 -14.45 13.97 -6.81
CA PRO A 23 -14.41 14.24 -5.38
C PRO A 23 -14.63 12.98 -4.52
N SER A 24 -15.16 11.90 -5.08
CA SER A 24 -15.31 10.62 -4.36
C SER A 24 -13.96 9.96 -4.04
N ARG A 25 -12.89 10.35 -4.76
CA ARG A 25 -11.53 9.87 -4.53
C ARG A 25 -10.79 10.60 -3.40
N ASP A 26 -11.42 11.63 -2.81
CA ASP A 26 -10.85 12.45 -1.73
C ASP A 26 -11.54 12.26 -0.37
N VAL A 27 -12.43 11.28 -0.24
CA VAL A 27 -13.17 11.01 1.01
C VAL A 27 -12.20 10.70 2.16
N LEU A 28 -11.20 9.85 1.90
CA LEU A 28 -10.18 9.50 2.89
C LEU A 28 -9.34 10.73 3.30
N TRP A 29 -9.05 11.60 2.34
CA TRP A 29 -8.34 12.85 2.60
C TRP A 29 -9.15 13.79 3.50
N ALA A 30 -10.47 13.88 3.31
CA ALA A 30 -11.34 14.65 4.19
C ALA A 30 -11.37 14.08 5.62
N ALA A 31 -11.48 12.76 5.78
CA ALA A 31 -11.41 12.12 7.10
C ALA A 31 -10.08 12.38 7.80
N LEU A 32 -8.96 12.26 7.08
CA LEU A 32 -7.63 12.55 7.59
C LEU A 32 -7.50 14.01 8.06
N LYS A 33 -7.97 14.98 7.26
CA LYS A 33 -7.95 16.40 7.64
C LYS A 33 -8.69 16.64 8.95
N THR A 34 -9.83 15.98 9.16
CA THR A 34 -10.57 16.05 10.42
C THR A 34 -9.74 15.51 11.59
N CYS A 35 -9.06 14.38 11.43
CA CYS A 35 -8.18 13.83 12.47
C CYS A 35 -7.01 14.78 12.80
N VAL A 36 -6.36 15.33 11.77
CA VAL A 36 -5.24 16.27 11.94
C VAL A 36 -5.70 17.56 12.63
N LEU A 37 -6.86 18.08 12.25
CA LEU A 37 -7.44 19.26 12.88
C LEU A 37 -7.74 18.98 14.35
N ALA A 38 -8.46 17.90 14.67
CA ALA A 38 -8.79 17.50 16.05
C ALA A 38 -7.53 17.36 16.92
N LYS A 39 -6.46 16.79 16.36
CA LYS A 39 -5.18 16.64 17.07
C LYS A 39 -4.53 17.98 17.36
N ARG A 40 -4.54 18.91 16.40
CA ARG A 40 -3.91 20.24 16.56
C ARG A 40 -4.65 21.14 17.54
N ILE A 41 -5.98 21.11 17.54
CA ILE A 41 -6.78 22.07 18.33
C ILE A 41 -7.16 21.56 19.71
N ALA A 42 -7.28 20.25 19.89
CA ALA A 42 -7.84 19.65 21.10
C ALA A 42 -7.06 18.43 21.61
N ASP A 43 -5.91 18.12 20.99
CA ASP A 43 -5.11 16.93 21.27
C ASP A 43 -5.91 15.61 21.22
N ARG A 44 -6.94 15.55 20.36
CA ARG A 44 -7.78 14.37 20.15
C ARG A 44 -7.46 13.70 18.81
N THR A 45 -7.52 12.38 18.76
CA THR A 45 -7.24 11.62 17.53
C THR A 45 -8.50 11.17 16.79
N PHE A 46 -9.64 11.03 17.50
CA PHE A 46 -10.90 10.59 16.90
C PHE A 46 -11.31 11.49 15.71
N PRO A 47 -11.73 10.92 14.56
CA PRO A 47 -12.08 9.52 14.31
C PRO A 47 -10.91 8.56 14.02
N CYS A 48 -9.68 9.07 13.95
CA CYS A 48 -8.49 8.24 13.82
C CYS A 48 -8.13 7.55 15.14
N LEU A 49 -7.51 6.38 15.04
CA LEU A 49 -6.98 5.64 16.18
C LEU A 49 -5.73 6.31 16.75
N SER A 50 -4.89 6.86 15.87
CA SER A 50 -3.68 7.58 16.22
C SER A 50 -3.39 8.68 15.21
N VAL A 51 -2.80 9.78 15.68
CA VAL A 51 -2.31 10.88 14.85
C VAL A 51 -0.98 11.34 15.39
N ASP A 52 0.05 11.22 14.58
CA ASP A 52 1.37 11.79 14.78
C ASP A 52 1.56 12.92 13.78
N LEU A 53 1.69 14.16 14.26
CA LEU A 53 1.82 15.32 13.40
C LEU A 53 3.18 15.43 12.72
N GLY A 54 4.15 14.59 13.12
CA GLY A 54 5.53 14.76 12.72
C GLY A 54 6.17 15.97 13.39
N ASP A 55 7.32 16.37 12.85
CA ASP A 55 8.07 17.54 13.27
C ASP A 55 8.82 18.11 12.06
N LYS A 56 9.77 19.02 12.28
CA LYS A 56 10.53 19.67 11.21
C LYS A 56 11.42 18.70 10.41
N ASP A 57 11.82 17.57 11.00
CA ASP A 57 12.75 16.61 10.42
C ASP A 57 12.07 15.30 10.01
N ARG A 58 10.85 15.03 10.50
CA ARG A 58 10.11 13.77 10.30
C ARG A 58 8.68 14.01 9.83
N PRO A 59 8.22 13.32 8.78
CA PRO A 59 6.85 13.46 8.31
C PRO A 59 5.86 12.87 9.32
N GLY A 60 4.65 13.44 9.38
CA GLY A 60 3.56 12.93 10.20
C GLY A 60 2.78 11.80 9.52
N SER A 61 2.05 11.04 10.33
CA SER A 61 1.18 9.95 9.90
C SER A 61 -0.06 9.83 10.77
N ALA A 62 -1.15 9.31 10.21
CA ALA A 62 -2.35 8.97 10.97
C ALA A 62 -2.78 7.53 10.69
N VAL A 63 -3.44 6.93 11.67
CA VAL A 63 -3.97 5.57 11.62
C VAL A 63 -5.49 5.64 11.73
N LEU A 64 -6.19 5.08 10.75
CA LEU A 64 -7.64 5.05 10.70
C LEU A 64 -8.12 3.60 10.57
N ARG A 65 -9.23 3.27 11.24
CA ARG A 65 -9.95 2.03 10.99
C ARG A 65 -10.89 2.24 9.80
N ALA A 66 -10.85 1.36 8.81
CA ALA A 66 -11.75 1.46 7.67
C ALA A 66 -13.22 1.38 8.14
N PRO A 67 -14.13 2.18 7.57
CA PRO A 67 -15.53 2.21 8.02
C PRO A 67 -16.20 0.84 7.93
N GLY A 68 -16.85 0.41 9.01
CA GLY A 68 -17.57 -0.87 9.05
C GLY A 68 -16.69 -2.11 9.24
N GLU A 69 -15.36 -1.96 9.20
CA GLU A 69 -14.44 -3.09 9.27
C GLU A 69 -13.87 -3.29 10.68
N PRO A 70 -13.89 -4.52 11.21
CA PRO A 70 -13.39 -4.79 12.56
C PRO A 70 -11.86 -4.75 12.62
N THR A 71 -11.15 -5.18 11.57
CA THR A 71 -9.68 -5.36 11.60
C THR A 71 -8.94 -4.54 10.56
N HIS A 72 -9.61 -4.08 9.50
CA HIS A 72 -8.96 -3.33 8.43
C HIS A 72 -8.51 -1.94 8.90
N ILE A 73 -7.19 -1.76 8.96
CA ILE A 73 -6.55 -0.51 9.33
C ILE A 73 -5.87 0.10 8.11
N VAL A 74 -5.90 1.43 8.00
CA VAL A 74 -5.13 2.18 7.01
C VAL A 74 -4.21 3.19 7.68
N VAL A 75 -2.98 3.27 7.17
CA VAL A 75 -1.96 4.23 7.62
C VAL A 75 -1.70 5.22 6.50
N MET A 76 -1.78 6.51 6.82
CA MET A 76 -1.72 7.59 5.83
C MET A 76 -0.71 8.66 6.25
N PRO A 77 0.01 9.28 5.30
CA PRO A 77 0.74 10.52 5.55
C PRO A 77 -0.20 11.64 5.99
N THR A 78 0.23 12.52 6.90
CA THR A 78 -0.49 13.79 7.15
C THR A 78 -0.28 14.82 6.04
N ASP A 79 0.75 14.63 5.22
CA ASP A 79 1.00 15.36 3.98
C ASP A 79 0.12 14.84 2.83
N THR A 80 -0.11 15.66 1.82
CA THR A 80 -0.73 15.21 0.56
C THR A 80 0.26 14.38 -0.24
N VAL A 81 0.00 13.09 -0.36
CA VAL A 81 0.82 12.16 -1.14
C VAL A 81 -0.15 11.26 -1.90
N ALA A 82 -0.22 11.33 -3.22
CA ALA A 82 -1.26 10.61 -3.98
C ALA A 82 -1.18 9.08 -3.85
N GLY A 83 0.04 8.52 -3.87
CA GLY A 83 0.25 7.06 -3.83
C GLY A 83 1.66 6.67 -4.27
N LEU A 84 1.83 5.41 -4.68
CA LEU A 84 3.12 4.81 -5.07
C LEU A 84 3.91 5.61 -6.11
N GLU A 85 3.20 6.31 -6.99
CA GLU A 85 3.76 7.17 -8.04
C GLU A 85 4.48 8.42 -7.51
N ALA A 86 4.22 8.81 -6.25
CA ALA A 86 4.74 10.04 -5.68
C ALA A 86 6.27 9.97 -5.48
N PRO A 87 7.07 10.87 -6.10
CA PRO A 87 8.54 10.82 -6.01
C PRO A 87 9.08 10.90 -4.58
N VAL A 88 8.36 11.58 -3.68
CA VAL A 88 8.73 11.78 -2.28
C VAL A 88 8.93 10.47 -1.51
N LEU A 89 8.23 9.40 -1.92
CA LEU A 89 8.30 8.09 -1.28
C LEU A 89 9.64 7.38 -1.51
N ARG A 90 10.44 7.82 -2.48
CA ARG A 90 11.76 7.25 -2.75
C ARG A 90 12.79 7.64 -1.70
N GLY A 91 12.54 8.71 -0.95
CA GLY A 91 13.44 9.23 0.08
C GLY A 91 13.08 8.76 1.49
N PRO A 92 13.64 9.43 2.52
CA PRO A 92 13.38 9.10 3.93
C PRO A 92 11.91 9.11 4.33
N ARG A 93 11.06 9.90 3.66
CA ARG A 93 9.61 9.94 3.95
C ARG A 93 8.93 8.59 3.69
N GLY A 94 9.28 7.88 2.61
CA GLY A 94 8.73 6.56 2.34
C GLY A 94 9.09 5.54 3.42
N ALA A 95 10.34 5.54 3.90
CA ALA A 95 10.77 4.71 5.02
C ALA A 95 10.02 5.06 6.32
N ALA A 96 9.78 6.35 6.57
CA ALA A 96 9.02 6.80 7.73
C ALA A 96 7.56 6.31 7.71
N TYR A 97 6.87 6.41 6.57
CA TYR A 97 5.49 5.90 6.44
C TYR A 97 5.43 4.38 6.53
N TRP A 98 6.43 3.69 5.99
CA TRP A 98 6.55 2.24 6.16
C TRP A 98 6.71 1.84 7.63
N ARG A 99 7.59 2.52 8.37
CA ARG A 99 7.76 2.29 9.82
C ARG A 99 6.49 2.59 10.60
N ALA A 100 5.78 3.67 10.28
CA ALA A 100 4.49 3.99 10.87
C ALA A 100 3.48 2.86 10.63
N ALA A 101 3.50 2.23 9.45
CA ALA A 101 2.65 1.09 9.16
C ALA A 101 3.05 -0.16 9.96
N LEU A 102 4.34 -0.49 10.06
CA LEU A 102 4.79 -1.59 10.93
C LEU A 102 4.37 -1.39 12.40
N ALA A 103 4.44 -0.15 12.89
CA ALA A 103 4.05 0.21 14.25
C ALA A 103 2.53 0.21 14.48
N ALA A 104 1.71 0.30 13.43
CA ALA A 104 0.25 0.28 13.51
C ALA A 104 -0.35 -1.14 13.51
N ARG A 105 0.44 -2.18 13.24
CA ARG A 105 -0.01 -3.59 13.24
C ARG A 105 -0.73 -4.03 14.53
N PRO A 106 -0.34 -3.59 15.74
CA PRO A 106 -1.07 -3.91 16.96
C PRO A 106 -2.56 -3.54 16.92
N PHE A 107 -2.98 -2.49 16.19
CA PHE A 107 -4.41 -2.14 16.07
C PHE A 107 -5.26 -3.22 15.40
N VAL A 108 -4.66 -4.04 14.54
CA VAL A 108 -5.29 -5.22 13.92
C VAL A 108 -5.33 -6.37 14.92
N SER A 109 -4.20 -6.66 15.56
CA SER A 109 -4.06 -7.73 16.56
C SER A 109 -5.00 -7.55 17.76
N ASP A 110 -5.13 -6.31 18.25
CA ASP A 110 -5.99 -5.97 19.38
C ASP A 110 -7.47 -6.17 19.06
N ALA A 111 -7.88 -5.82 17.83
CA ALA A 111 -9.25 -6.08 17.35
C ALA A 111 -9.56 -7.59 17.32
N LEU A 112 -8.54 -8.42 17.13
CA LEU A 112 -8.61 -9.89 17.18
C LEU A 112 -8.34 -10.48 18.57
N LYS A 113 -8.19 -9.65 19.61
CA LYS A 113 -7.85 -10.07 20.98
C LYS A 113 -6.56 -10.91 21.05
N GLY A 114 -5.56 -10.55 20.25
CA GLY A 114 -4.25 -11.22 20.23
C GLY A 114 -4.21 -12.57 19.52
N LYS A 115 -5.30 -13.01 18.87
CA LYS A 115 -5.32 -14.27 18.10
C LYS A 115 -4.41 -14.26 16.87
N LEU A 116 -4.01 -13.08 16.41
CA LEU A 116 -3.00 -12.87 15.39
C LEU A 116 -1.90 -11.98 15.98
N PRO A 117 -0.64 -12.44 16.05
CA PRO A 117 0.45 -11.61 16.54
C PRO A 117 0.71 -10.45 15.56
N PRO A 118 1.14 -9.25 16.02
CA PRO A 118 1.38 -8.09 15.15
C PRO A 118 2.34 -8.38 14.00
N GLU A 119 3.30 -9.27 14.21
CA GLU A 119 4.29 -9.67 13.20
C GLU A 119 3.64 -10.36 12.00
N ALA A 120 2.52 -11.05 12.21
CA ALA A 120 1.77 -11.77 11.18
C ALA A 120 0.75 -10.90 10.42
N VAL A 121 0.53 -9.65 10.84
CA VAL A 121 -0.33 -8.70 10.13
C VAL A 121 0.31 -8.33 8.80
N GLY A 122 -0.46 -8.50 7.72
CA GLY A 122 -0.06 -8.16 6.37
C GLY A 122 -0.15 -6.67 6.08
N LEU A 123 0.62 -6.21 5.10
CA LEU A 123 0.55 -4.84 4.61
C LEU A 123 0.33 -4.83 3.10
N ALA A 124 -0.41 -3.86 2.55
CA ALA A 124 -0.59 -3.71 1.12
C ALA A 124 -0.71 -2.23 0.71
N VAL A 125 -0.29 -1.93 -0.51
CA VAL A 125 -0.50 -0.64 -1.16
C VAL A 125 -0.91 -0.88 -2.61
N ASN A 126 -2.06 -0.31 -2.97
CA ASN A 126 -2.66 -0.47 -4.29
C ASN A 126 -2.12 0.57 -5.29
N SER A 127 -2.20 0.23 -6.57
CA SER A 127 -1.81 1.08 -7.68
C SER A 127 -2.81 2.23 -7.89
N ALA A 128 -2.48 3.21 -8.72
CA ALA A 128 -3.35 4.37 -8.97
C ALA A 128 -4.73 3.99 -9.51
N ARG A 129 -4.81 2.91 -10.30
CA ARG A 129 -6.06 2.38 -10.86
C ARG A 129 -6.65 1.21 -10.07
N GLY A 130 -5.92 0.69 -9.08
CA GLY A 130 -6.42 -0.34 -8.16
C GLY A 130 -6.93 0.21 -6.84
N ARG A 131 -6.89 1.54 -6.63
CA ARG A 131 -7.37 2.22 -5.42
C ARG A 131 -8.51 3.17 -5.73
N SER A 132 -9.43 3.31 -4.79
CA SER A 132 -10.52 4.28 -4.88
C SER A 132 -10.13 5.68 -4.42
N GLN A 133 -9.11 5.83 -3.59
CA GLN A 133 -8.72 7.11 -2.97
C GLN A 133 -7.36 7.62 -3.47
N ASP A 134 -7.24 8.93 -3.75
CA ASP A 134 -6.01 9.60 -4.22
C ASP A 134 -5.19 10.23 -3.08
N GLN A 135 -5.10 9.51 -1.98
CA GLN A 135 -4.18 9.75 -0.88
C GLN A 135 -3.51 8.42 -0.57
N LEU A 136 -2.20 8.40 -0.32
CA LEU A 136 -1.46 7.20 0.04
C LEU A 136 -2.07 6.63 1.31
N HIS A 137 -2.45 5.36 1.21
CA HIS A 137 -2.88 4.56 2.34
C HIS A 137 -2.22 3.19 2.25
N ILE A 138 -1.63 2.77 3.36
CA ILE A 138 -1.08 1.43 3.53
C ILE A 138 -2.13 0.64 4.29
N HIS A 139 -2.67 -0.40 3.66
CA HIS A 139 -3.65 -1.30 4.24
C HIS A 139 -2.93 -2.25 5.18
N LEU A 140 -3.52 -2.52 6.33
CA LEU A 140 -3.07 -3.51 7.30
C LEU A 140 -4.25 -4.41 7.66
N ASP A 141 -4.07 -5.72 7.46
CA ASP A 141 -5.08 -6.71 7.81
C ASP A 141 -4.51 -8.13 7.81
N CYS A 142 -5.37 -9.13 8.04
CA CYS A 142 -5.03 -10.53 7.85
C CYS A 142 -4.69 -10.85 6.39
N ILE A 143 -3.79 -11.83 6.19
CA ILE A 143 -3.46 -12.38 4.86
C ILE A 143 -4.29 -13.63 4.59
N LYS A 144 -4.73 -13.81 3.33
CA LYS A 144 -5.50 -14.99 2.90
C LYS A 144 -4.76 -16.30 3.25
N PRO A 145 -5.46 -17.34 3.76
CA PRO A 145 -4.85 -18.64 4.04
C PRO A 145 -4.09 -19.25 2.85
N SER A 146 -4.63 -19.10 1.63
CA SER A 146 -3.97 -19.60 0.41
C SER A 146 -2.64 -18.90 0.12
N VAL A 147 -2.54 -17.61 0.42
CA VAL A 147 -1.31 -16.84 0.27
C VAL A 147 -0.29 -17.25 1.34
N LEU A 148 -0.72 -17.42 2.59
CA LEU A 148 0.14 -17.93 3.66
C LEU A 148 0.68 -19.33 3.35
N ALA A 149 -0.15 -20.22 2.80
CA ALA A 149 0.26 -21.56 2.39
C ALA A 149 1.32 -21.52 1.27
N ALA A 150 1.13 -20.65 0.27
CA ALA A 150 2.10 -20.46 -0.80
C ALA A 150 3.42 -19.86 -0.28
N VAL A 151 3.36 -18.87 0.61
CA VAL A 151 4.53 -18.30 1.29
C VAL A 151 5.27 -19.39 2.09
N LYS A 152 4.54 -20.22 2.84
CA LYS A 152 5.12 -21.36 3.57
C LYS A 152 5.87 -22.33 2.67
N ALA A 153 5.34 -22.64 1.49
CA ALA A 153 5.95 -23.56 0.54
C ALA A 153 7.21 -22.99 -0.14
N HIS A 154 7.27 -21.67 -0.36
CA HIS A 154 8.25 -21.07 -1.27
C HIS A 154 9.19 -20.03 -0.65
N ALA A 155 8.94 -19.52 0.56
CA ALA A 155 9.71 -18.45 1.18
C ALA A 155 11.21 -18.72 1.21
N ARG A 156 11.62 -19.98 1.47
CA ARG A 156 13.03 -20.38 1.56
C ARG A 156 13.81 -20.24 0.24
N GLN A 157 13.14 -20.05 -0.88
CA GLN A 157 13.76 -19.81 -2.19
C GLN A 157 13.97 -18.31 -2.48
N ILE A 158 13.30 -17.43 -1.72
CA ILE A 158 13.35 -15.99 -1.92
C ILE A 158 14.53 -15.39 -1.14
N ARG A 159 15.24 -14.47 -1.79
CA ARG A 159 16.45 -13.79 -1.29
C ARG A 159 16.24 -12.27 -1.28
N GLY A 160 17.27 -11.52 -0.87
CA GLY A 160 17.24 -10.05 -0.83
C GLY A 160 17.23 -9.33 -2.19
N THR A 161 16.96 -10.04 -3.29
CA THR A 161 16.81 -9.46 -4.64
C THR A 161 15.50 -9.92 -5.24
N TRP A 162 14.93 -9.10 -6.13
CA TRP A 162 13.66 -9.42 -6.78
C TRP A 162 13.77 -10.68 -7.64
N THR A 163 12.98 -11.70 -7.31
CA THR A 163 12.80 -12.90 -8.12
C THR A 163 11.32 -13.14 -8.38
N ARG A 164 10.96 -13.92 -9.40
CA ARG A 164 9.56 -14.30 -9.60
C ARG A 164 9.12 -15.21 -8.45
N PHE A 165 7.96 -14.92 -7.87
CA PHE A 165 7.35 -15.85 -6.94
C PHE A 165 6.88 -17.11 -7.72
N PRO A 166 7.08 -18.33 -7.20
CA PRO A 166 6.91 -19.55 -8.01
C PRO A 166 5.48 -19.81 -8.51
N VAL A 167 4.46 -19.35 -7.77
CA VAL A 167 3.05 -19.56 -8.08
C VAL A 167 2.28 -18.23 -8.12
N PRO A 168 1.13 -18.13 -8.80
CA PRO A 168 0.26 -16.98 -8.66
C PRO A 168 -0.27 -16.84 -7.23
N LEU A 169 -0.45 -15.60 -6.78
CA LEU A 169 -1.08 -15.27 -5.49
C LEU A 169 -2.32 -14.44 -5.81
N ALA A 170 -3.48 -14.82 -5.27
CA ALA A 170 -4.76 -14.17 -5.58
C ALA A 170 -5.05 -13.98 -7.09
N GLY A 171 -4.50 -14.87 -7.95
CA GLY A 171 -4.67 -14.80 -9.41
C GLY A 171 -3.56 -14.04 -10.15
N ASP A 172 -2.74 -13.26 -9.45
CA ASP A 172 -1.69 -12.43 -10.05
C ASP A 172 -0.28 -13.04 -9.92
N ARG A 173 0.60 -12.70 -10.86
CA ARG A 173 2.00 -13.17 -10.87
C ARG A 173 2.92 -12.16 -10.20
N PHE A 174 3.34 -12.45 -8.98
CA PHE A 174 4.20 -11.59 -8.18
C PHE A 174 5.69 -11.81 -8.44
N HIS A 175 6.48 -10.76 -8.25
CA HIS A 175 7.87 -10.88 -7.83
C HIS A 175 7.92 -10.79 -6.31
N ALA A 176 8.94 -11.41 -5.72
CA ALA A 176 9.18 -11.40 -4.29
C ALA A 176 10.62 -10.99 -3.99
N MET A 177 10.80 -10.31 -2.86
CA MET A 177 12.08 -9.97 -2.26
C MET A 177 11.97 -10.23 -0.77
N ARG A 178 12.97 -10.89 -0.18
CA ARG A 178 13.06 -11.10 1.27
C ARG A 178 13.66 -9.86 1.92
N VAL A 179 13.06 -9.44 3.02
CA VAL A 179 13.58 -8.39 3.90
C VAL A 179 13.72 -8.98 5.29
N PRO A 180 14.96 -9.16 5.79
CA PRO A 180 15.19 -9.65 7.14
C PRO A 180 14.59 -8.73 8.19
N GLU A 181 14.15 -9.30 9.31
CA GLU A 181 13.52 -8.59 10.43
C GLU A 181 14.39 -7.44 10.95
N ALA A 182 15.70 -7.69 11.08
CA ALA A 182 16.66 -6.67 11.50
C ALA A 182 16.67 -5.43 10.59
N GLU A 183 16.18 -5.52 9.35
CA GLU A 183 16.11 -4.43 8.38
C GLU A 183 14.73 -3.78 8.27
N ALA A 184 13.70 -4.39 8.87
CA ALA A 184 12.30 -4.06 8.64
C ALA A 184 11.98 -2.56 8.77
N GLU A 185 12.47 -1.93 9.85
CA GLU A 185 12.18 -0.53 10.16
C GLU A 185 13.01 0.48 9.35
N ARG A 186 14.15 0.07 8.80
CA ARG A 186 15.00 0.92 7.93
C ARG A 186 14.66 0.75 6.44
N PHE A 187 14.01 -0.35 6.09
CA PHE A 187 13.67 -0.68 4.73
C PHE A 187 12.69 0.34 4.14
N ASN A 188 12.88 0.68 2.86
CA ASN A 188 11.95 1.51 2.10
C ASN A 188 11.37 0.70 0.94
N PRO A 189 10.15 0.14 1.06
CA PRO A 189 9.53 -0.64 -0.01
C PRO A 189 9.31 0.20 -1.27
N PHE A 190 8.95 1.48 -1.11
CA PHE A 190 8.69 2.39 -2.22
C PHE A 190 9.94 2.64 -3.07
N ALA A 191 11.12 2.73 -2.44
CA ALA A 191 12.39 2.82 -3.15
C ALA A 191 12.74 1.48 -3.85
N ALA A 192 12.48 0.35 -3.20
CA ALA A 192 12.77 -0.98 -3.74
C ALA A 192 11.97 -1.30 -5.02
N LEU A 193 10.77 -0.75 -5.19
CA LEU A 193 9.96 -0.93 -6.42
C LEU A 193 10.64 -0.43 -7.71
N ARG A 194 11.65 0.46 -7.59
CA ARG A 194 12.38 0.96 -8.77
C ARG A 194 13.17 -0.13 -9.49
N THR A 195 13.62 -1.14 -8.75
CA THR A 195 14.39 -2.27 -9.29
C THR A 195 13.53 -3.49 -9.59
N LEU A 196 12.20 -3.36 -9.46
CA LEU A 196 11.26 -4.42 -9.79
C LEU A 196 11.39 -4.80 -11.29
N PRO A 197 11.70 -6.07 -11.63
CA PRO A 197 11.94 -6.48 -13.01
C PRO A 197 10.77 -6.18 -13.94
N GLY A 198 11.06 -5.79 -15.18
CA GLY A 198 10.07 -5.50 -16.22
C GLY A 198 10.55 -4.43 -17.22
N PRO A 199 9.84 -4.27 -18.34
CA PRO A 199 10.30 -3.44 -19.47
C PRO A 199 10.40 -1.95 -19.14
N ARG A 200 9.55 -1.42 -18.25
CA ARG A 200 9.62 -0.04 -17.74
C ARG A 200 9.14 0.03 -16.28
N PRO A 201 9.75 0.90 -15.44
CA PRO A 201 9.18 1.23 -14.14
C PRO A 201 7.87 1.99 -14.34
N ASP A 202 6.74 1.37 -13.97
CA ASP A 202 5.43 2.02 -14.01
C ASP A 202 4.77 1.89 -12.64
N LEU A 203 4.96 2.90 -11.79
CA LEU A 203 4.41 2.93 -10.44
C LEU A 203 2.90 3.20 -10.42
N HIS A 204 2.31 3.73 -11.49
CA HIS A 204 0.85 3.90 -11.59
C HIS A 204 0.12 2.56 -11.71
N ARG A 205 0.83 1.52 -12.18
CA ARG A 205 0.34 0.16 -12.39
C ARG A 205 0.98 -0.86 -11.45
N THR A 206 1.84 -0.41 -10.54
CA THR A 206 2.52 -1.28 -9.57
C THR A 206 1.71 -1.32 -8.28
N SER A 207 1.58 -2.50 -7.68
CA SER A 207 1.11 -2.67 -6.30
C SER A 207 2.10 -3.54 -5.54
N PHE A 208 2.10 -3.42 -4.22
CA PHE A 208 2.88 -4.32 -3.38
C PHE A 208 2.16 -4.72 -2.11
N ALA A 209 2.48 -5.91 -1.62
CA ALA A 209 2.14 -6.40 -0.29
C ALA A 209 3.41 -6.79 0.48
N ALA A 210 3.32 -6.84 1.80
CA ALA A 210 4.32 -7.47 2.65
C ALA A 210 3.65 -8.52 3.52
N VAL A 211 4.24 -9.71 3.55
CA VAL A 211 3.74 -10.86 4.29
C VAL A 211 4.87 -11.42 5.14
N ALA A 212 4.60 -11.73 6.40
CA ALA A 212 5.59 -12.32 7.29
C ALA A 212 6.17 -13.63 6.72
N THR A 213 7.45 -13.87 6.99
CA THR A 213 8.02 -15.20 6.77
C THR A 213 7.35 -16.23 7.67
N PRO A 214 7.27 -17.51 7.26
CA PRO A 214 6.64 -18.55 8.08
C PRO A 214 7.30 -18.68 9.46
N PRO A 215 6.56 -19.07 10.50
CA PRO A 215 7.15 -19.42 11.79
C PRO A 215 8.27 -20.46 11.64
N GLY A 216 9.41 -20.24 12.29
CA GLY A 216 10.59 -21.11 12.18
C GLY A 216 11.39 -20.99 10.88
N ASP A 217 11.13 -19.97 10.06
CA ASP A 217 12.02 -19.62 8.95
C ASP A 217 13.40 -19.20 9.49
N PRO A 218 14.52 -19.69 8.93
CA PRO A 218 15.87 -19.37 9.41
C PRO A 218 16.28 -17.90 9.24
N GLU A 219 15.58 -17.15 8.38
CA GLU A 219 15.81 -15.73 8.14
C GLU A 219 14.49 -14.95 8.40
N PRO A 220 14.05 -14.80 9.66
CA PRO A 220 12.77 -14.18 9.98
C PRO A 220 12.70 -12.74 9.43
N GLY A 221 11.49 -12.31 9.08
CA GLY A 221 11.22 -10.99 8.52
C GLY A 221 9.94 -11.00 7.69
N PHE A 222 9.99 -10.39 6.50
CA PHE A 222 8.88 -10.43 5.55
C PHE A 222 9.33 -10.67 4.10
N LEU A 223 8.40 -11.12 3.29
CA LEU A 223 8.49 -11.09 1.84
C LEU A 223 7.74 -9.87 1.32
N LEU A 224 8.45 -8.98 0.63
CA LEU A 224 7.85 -7.93 -0.18
C LEU A 224 7.42 -8.56 -1.51
N LEU A 225 6.12 -8.54 -1.78
CA LEU A 225 5.49 -9.08 -2.98
C LEU A 225 5.05 -7.91 -3.85
N ALA A 226 5.50 -7.84 -5.10
CA ALA A 226 5.08 -6.75 -5.99
C ALA A 226 4.79 -7.26 -7.41
N TYR A 227 3.84 -6.61 -8.08
CA TYR A 227 3.47 -6.94 -9.44
C TYR A 227 2.96 -5.70 -10.19
N ARG A 228 2.77 -5.84 -11.50
CA ARG A 228 2.21 -4.78 -12.35
C ARG A 228 1.02 -5.29 -13.15
N ALA A 229 -0.08 -4.54 -13.13
CA ALA A 229 -1.29 -4.80 -13.91
C ALA A 229 -2.03 -3.48 -14.20
N PRO A 230 -2.98 -3.41 -15.16
CA PRO A 230 -3.73 -2.18 -15.42
C PRO A 230 -4.45 -1.60 -14.20
N SER A 231 -4.95 -2.47 -13.32
CA SER A 231 -5.68 -2.14 -12.09
C SER A 231 -5.15 -2.99 -10.93
N ALA A 232 -3.82 -2.98 -10.71
CA ALA A 232 -3.21 -3.82 -9.69
C ALA A 232 -3.71 -3.44 -8.28
N SER A 233 -4.11 -4.43 -7.49
CA SER A 233 -4.59 -4.32 -6.12
C SER A 233 -3.87 -5.36 -5.26
N ALA A 234 -2.90 -4.93 -4.45
CA ALA A 234 -2.20 -5.85 -3.56
C ALA A 234 -3.05 -6.22 -2.34
N GLU A 235 -4.09 -5.43 -2.04
CA GLU A 235 -5.13 -5.78 -1.06
C GLU A 235 -5.84 -7.10 -1.41
N ASP A 236 -5.81 -7.54 -2.68
CA ASP A 236 -6.41 -8.82 -3.11
C ASP A 236 -5.75 -10.04 -2.44
N VAL A 237 -4.58 -9.90 -1.82
CA VAL A 237 -3.95 -10.97 -1.02
C VAL A 237 -4.39 -10.99 0.44
N MET A 238 -5.17 -9.98 0.88
CA MET A 238 -5.68 -9.81 2.24
C MET A 238 -7.05 -10.48 2.43
N ASP A 239 -7.37 -10.78 3.69
CA ASP A 239 -8.63 -11.34 4.12
C ASP A 239 -9.25 -10.46 5.22
N HIS A 240 -10.12 -9.54 4.83
CA HIS A 240 -10.83 -8.66 5.76
C HIS A 240 -11.79 -9.40 6.72
N SER A 241 -12.11 -10.68 6.44
CA SER A 241 -12.86 -11.52 7.39
C SER A 241 -11.97 -12.12 8.49
N CYS A 242 -10.64 -12.04 8.34
CA CYS A 242 -9.67 -12.63 9.24
C CYS A 242 -9.97 -14.09 9.60
N ALA A 243 -10.28 -14.93 8.61
CA ALA A 243 -10.60 -16.34 8.81
C ALA A 243 -9.45 -17.10 9.53
N VAL A 244 -8.20 -16.66 9.34
CA VAL A 244 -7.01 -17.17 10.02
C VAL A 244 -7.09 -17.07 11.54
N ALA A 245 -7.71 -16.01 12.07
CA ALA A 245 -7.88 -15.79 13.51
C ALA A 245 -9.14 -16.47 14.07
N SER A 246 -9.99 -17.01 13.21
CA SER A 246 -11.23 -17.71 13.59
C SER A 246 -11.02 -19.21 13.87
N GLY A 247 -9.79 -19.72 13.79
CA GLY A 247 -9.48 -21.14 14.02
C GLY A 247 -9.99 -22.10 12.94
N ARG A 248 -10.53 -21.60 11.83
CA ARG A 248 -11.07 -22.40 10.71
C ARG A 248 -10.05 -22.71 9.61
N GLY A 249 -8.80 -22.29 9.77
CA GLY A 249 -7.74 -22.41 8.76
C GLY A 249 -6.81 -23.63 8.93
N GLY A 250 -7.12 -24.55 9.83
CA GLY A 250 -6.35 -25.77 10.06
C GLY A 250 -7.20 -27.02 9.81
N ALA A 251 -7.26 -27.43 8.54
CA ALA A 251 -7.59 -28.78 8.12
C ALA A 251 -6.68 -29.13 6.93
#